data_AF-A0A962J1V5-F1
#
_entry.id   AF-A0A962J1V5-F1
#
_cell.length_a   1.000
_cell.length_b   1.000
_cell.length_c   1.000
_cell.angle_alpha   90.00
_cell.angle_beta   90.00
_cell.angle_gamma   90.00
#
_symmetry.space_group_name_H-M   'P 1'
#
loop_
_entity.id
_entity.type
_entity.pdbx_description
1 polymer ?
#
loop_
_entity_poly.entity_id
_entity_poly.type
_entity_poly.pdbx_seq_one_letter_code
_entity_poly.pdbx_strand_id
1 'polypeptide(L)' 'YDHIESFEQMSKAQLNQIAHFFQHYKDLDTGKWVRLDGWADAEEAKAEIVRGVERYNNSK' A
#
# COMPACT_ATOMS: atom_id res chain seq x y z
N TYR A 1 -3.30 18.71 -3.55
CA TYR A 1 -2.44 17.57 -3.90
C TYR A 1 -1.64 17.82 -5.18
N ASP A 2 -1.86 18.96 -5.85
CA ASP A 2 -1.28 19.34 -7.14
C ASP A 2 0.26 19.41 -7.18
N HIS A 3 0.91 19.35 -6.02
CA HIS A 3 2.37 19.37 -5.86
C HIS A 3 2.92 18.14 -5.09
N ILE A 4 2.10 17.11 -4.91
CA ILE A 4 2.50 15.87 -4.25
C ILE A 4 2.76 14.82 -5.35
N GLU A 5 4.02 14.47 -5.51
CA GLU A 5 4.55 13.51 -6.48
C GLU A 5 5.01 12.21 -5.80
N SER A 6 5.32 12.26 -4.50
CA SER A 6 5.77 11.10 -3.70
C SER A 6 5.06 11.04 -2.36
N PHE A 7 4.87 9.82 -1.83
CA PHE A 7 4.34 9.60 -0.49
C PHE A 7 5.24 10.25 0.59
N GLU A 8 6.53 10.42 0.32
CA GLU A 8 7.48 11.04 1.24
C GLU A 8 7.17 12.52 1.52
N GLN A 9 6.43 13.17 0.62
CA GLN A 9 5.96 14.55 0.80
C GLN A 9 4.72 14.64 1.70
N MET A 10 4.12 13.51 2.06
CA MET A 10 3.05 13.46 3.06
C MET A 10 3.60 13.57 4.48
N SER A 11 2.73 13.93 5.44
CA SER A 11 3.15 13.96 6.84
C SER A 11 3.51 12.55 7.33
N LYS A 12 4.63 12.44 8.05
CA LYS A 12 5.05 11.19 8.69
C LYS A 12 3.98 10.63 9.63
N ALA A 13 3.21 11.52 10.29
CA ALA A 13 2.11 11.13 11.16
C ALA A 13 1.02 10.37 10.39
N GLN A 14 0.64 10.84 9.19
CA GLN A 14 -0.34 10.15 8.34
C GLN A 14 0.19 8.79 7.86
N LEU A 15 1.44 8.73 7.38
CA LEU A 15 2.05 7.47 6.94
C LEU A 15 2.10 6.44 8.09
N ASN A 16 2.50 6.89 9.29
CA ASN A 16 2.53 6.05 10.49
C ASN A 16 1.14 5.59 10.91
N GLN A 17 0.13 6.45 10.81
CA GLN A 17 -1.25 6.09 11.13
C GLN A 17 -1.78 5.00 10.20
N ILE A 18 -1.50 5.10 8.89
CA ILE A 18 -1.89 4.09 7.90
C ILE A 18 -1.17 2.76 8.18
N ALA A 19 0.14 2.80 8.41
CA ALA A 19 0.92 1.60 8.73
C ALA A 19 0.41 0.93 10.02
N HIS A 20 0.20 1.71 11.08
CA HIS A 20 -0.30 1.20 12.37
C HIS A 20 -1.66 0.52 12.22
N PHE A 21 -2.57 1.11 11.45
CA PHE A 21 -3.87 0.49 11.18
C PHE A 21 -3.72 -0.91 10.57
N PHE A 22 -2.95 -1.05 9.48
CA PHE A 22 -2.78 -2.34 8.82
C PHE A 22 -2.03 -3.37 9.66
N GLN A 23 -1.11 -2.93 10.52
CA GLN A 23 -0.38 -3.81 11.42
C GLN A 23 -1.29 -4.45 12.48
N HIS A 24 -2.36 -3.76 12.90
CA HIS A 24 -3.18 -4.16 14.06
C HIS A 24 -4.64 -4.51 13.77
N TYR A 25 -5.22 -4.13 12.62
CA TYR A 25 -6.67 -4.32 12.38
C TYR A 25 -7.14 -5.78 12.39
N LYS A 26 -6.20 -6.74 12.35
CA LYS A 26 -6.46 -8.19 12.36
C LYS A 26 -6.05 -8.88 13.66
N ASP A 27 -5.63 -8.16 14.69
CA ASP A 27 -5.09 -8.76 15.93
C ASP A 27 -6.09 -9.71 16.64
N LEU A 28 -7.39 -9.52 16.44
CA LEU A 28 -8.44 -10.37 17.02
C LEU A 28 -8.98 -11.45 16.06
N ASP A 29 -8.47 -11.48 14.82
CA ASP A 29 -8.89 -12.46 13.81
C ASP A 29 -7.97 -13.69 13.89
N THR A 30 -8.48 -14.74 14.54
CA THR A 30 -7.67 -15.91 14.91
C THR A 30 -7.00 -16.54 13.69
N GLY A 31 -5.67 -16.64 13.72
CA GLY A 31 -4.87 -17.20 12.64
C GLY A 31 -4.53 -16.23 11.51
N LYS A 32 -4.99 -14.96 11.57
CA LYS A 32 -4.59 -13.93 10.62
C LYS A 32 -3.52 -13.02 11.22
N TRP A 33 -2.58 -12.62 10.37
CA TRP A 33 -1.54 -11.67 10.71
C TRP A 33 -1.20 -10.83 9.47
N VAL A 34 -0.57 -9.70 9.71
CA VAL A 34 -0.05 -8.81 8.66
C VAL A 34 1.40 -8.50 8.97
N ARG A 35 2.25 -8.51 7.94
CA ARG A 35 3.59 -7.96 7.98
C ARG A 35 3.67 -6.90 6.90
N LEU A 36 4.18 -5.74 7.29
CA LEU A 36 4.45 -4.65 6.37
C LEU A 36 5.90 -4.74 5.93
N ASP A 37 6.13 -4.71 4.62
CA ASP A 37 7.48 -4.69 4.05
C ASP A 37 7.99 -3.24 3.87
N GLY A 38 7.08 -2.27 3.75
CA GLY A 38 7.41 -0.85 3.68
C GLY A 38 6.49 -0.08 2.74
N TRP A 39 6.90 1.16 2.45
CA TRP A 39 6.29 1.98 1.41
C TRP A 39 7.18 1.93 0.17
N ALA A 40 6.57 1.71 -0.99
CA ALA A 40 7.21 1.75 -2.29
C ALA A 40 6.96 3.11 -2.98
N ASP A 41 7.78 3.44 -3.98
CA ASP A 41 7.66 4.68 -4.72
C ASP A 41 6.48 4.69 -5.72
N ALA A 42 6.29 5.83 -6.39
CA ALA A 42 5.19 6.03 -7.32
C ALA A 42 5.33 5.16 -8.60
N GLU A 43 6.56 4.88 -9.02
CA GLU A 43 6.90 4.05 -10.18
C GLU A 43 6.51 2.60 -9.93
N GLU A 44 6.88 2.04 -8.78
CA GLU A 44 6.49 0.69 -8.35
C GLU A 44 4.96 0.56 -8.22
N ALA A 45 4.29 1.57 -7.66
CA ALA A 45 2.84 1.60 -7.57
C ALA A 45 2.17 1.58 -8.95
N LYS A 46 2.64 2.41 -9.90
CA LYS A 46 2.16 2.40 -11.29
C LYS A 46 2.38 1.04 -11.95
N ALA A 47 3.54 0.42 -11.72
CA ALA A 47 3.86 -0.88 -12.28
C ALA A 47 2.92 -1.98 -11.74
N GLU A 48 2.58 -1.99 -10.44
CA GLU A 48 1.63 -2.96 -9.89
C GLU A 48 0.21 -2.78 -10.45
N ILE A 49 -0.22 -1.53 -10.70
CA ILE A 49 -1.50 -1.25 -11.35
C ILE A 49 -1.55 -1.89 -12.75
N VAL A 50 -0.52 -1.67 -13.56
CA VAL A 50 -0.42 -2.26 -14.92
C VAL A 50 -0.41 -3.78 -14.83
N ARG A 51 0.40 -4.37 -13.94
CA ARG A 51 0.41 -5.82 -13.71
C ARG A 51 -0.98 -6.36 -13.32
N GLY A 52 -1.73 -5.63 -12.51
CA GLY A 52 -3.10 -5.97 -12.15
C GLY A 52 -4.04 -6.02 -13.37
N VAL A 53 -3.96 -5.01 -14.24
CA VAL A 53 -4.73 -4.95 -15.50
C VAL A 53 -4.38 -6.11 -16.43
N GLU A 54 -3.09 -6.39 -16.60
CA GLU A 54 -2.61 -7.51 -17.42
C GLU A 54 -3.11 -8.86 -16.88
N ARG A 55 -2.99 -9.11 -15.56
CA ARG A 55 -3.51 -10.33 -14.93
C ARG A 55 -5.01 -10.50 -15.17
N TYR A 56 -5.78 -9.42 -15.05
CA TYR A 56 -7.23 -9.46 -15.32
C TYR A 56 -7.52 -9.82 -16.78
N ASN A 57 -6.86 -9.16 -17.73
CA ASN A 57 -7.07 -9.43 -19.16
C ASN A 57 -6.66 -10.86 -19.56
N ASN A 58 -5.60 -11.39 -18.96
CA ASN A 58 -5.12 -12.75 -19.19
C ASN A 58 -5.95 -13.83 -18.47
N SER A 59 -6.79 -13.45 -17.51
CA SER A 59 -7.71 -14.36 -16.82
C SER A 59 -9.06 -14.54 -17.52
N LYS A 60 -9.28 -13.81 -18.62
CA LYS A 60 -10.43 -13.97 -19.52
C LYS A 60 -10.09 -14.94 -20.65
#